data_AF-A0A1V5LJF3-F1
#
_entry.id   AF-A0A1V5LJF3-F1
#
_cell.length_a   1.000
_cell.length_b   1.000
_cell.length_c   1.000
_cell.angle_alpha   90.00
_cell.angle_beta   90.00
_cell.angle_gamma   90.00
#
_symmetry.space_group_name_H-M   'P 1'
#
loop_
_entity.id
_entity.type
_entity.pdbx_description
1 polymer ?
#
loop_
_entity_poly.entity_id
_entity_poly.type
_entity_poly.pdbx_seq_one_letter_code
_entity_poly.pdbx_strand_id
1 'polypeptide(L)' 'MLAACTLTLPAQAGPKLITGTEQWENVNYLLTEIPWYQSLSQAQEAARQKGKMVFYMHILGKLNGAT' A
#
# COMPACT_ATOMS: atom_id res chain seq x y z
N MET A 1 -50.29 -12.31 9.99
CA MET A 1 -49.34 -11.30 9.50
C MET A 1 -48.06 -11.43 10.31
N LEU A 2 -46.99 -11.96 9.71
CA LEU A 2 -45.68 -12.07 10.35
C LEU A 2 -44.87 -10.81 10.01
N ALA A 3 -44.52 -10.04 11.03
CA ALA A 3 -43.68 -8.85 10.90
C ALA A 3 -42.22 -9.29 10.65
N ALA A 4 -41.71 -8.99 9.46
CA ALA A 4 -40.31 -9.20 9.13
C ALA A 4 -39.44 -8.16 9.86
N CYS A 5 -38.72 -8.61 10.88
CA CYS A 5 -37.75 -7.79 11.59
C CYS A 5 -36.48 -7.66 10.73
N THR A 6 -36.32 -6.53 10.03
CA THR A 6 -35.10 -6.21 9.29
C THR A 6 -33.95 -6.01 10.28
N LEU A 7 -33.02 -6.96 10.31
CA LEU A 7 -31.74 -6.83 11.01
C LEU A 7 -30.92 -5.74 10.33
N THR A 8 -30.84 -4.55 10.93
CA THR A 8 -29.90 -3.51 10.54
C THR A 8 -28.49 -3.94 10.95
N LEU A 9 -27.70 -4.44 10.00
CA LEU A 9 -26.26 -4.65 10.22
C LEU A 9 -25.60 -3.29 10.48
N PRO A 10 -24.71 -3.17 11.48
CA PRO A 10 -23.98 -1.93 11.71
C PRO A 10 -23.18 -1.58 10.46
N ALA A 11 -23.29 -0.33 10.01
CA ALA A 11 -22.49 0.17 8.91
C ALA A 11 -21.01 0.01 9.27
N GLN A 12 -20.31 -0.86 8.55
CA GLN A 12 -18.87 -1.02 8.69
C GLN A 12 -18.23 0.32 8.33
N ALA A 13 -17.68 1.02 9.33
CA ALA A 13 -17.00 2.28 9.10
C ALA A 13 -15.95 2.06 8.01
N GLY A 14 -16.04 2.82 6.92
CA GLY A 14 -15.03 2.81 5.87
C GLY A 14 -13.65 3.07 6.46
N PRO A 15 -12.57 2.70 5.76
CA PRO A 15 -11.21 2.96 6.23
C PRO A 15 -11.11 4.43 6.65
N LYS A 16 -10.60 4.64 7.88
CA LYS A 16 -10.44 5.99 8.45
C LYS A 16 -9.62 6.82 7.46
N LEU A 17 -10.18 7.93 7.02
CA LEU A 17 -9.45 8.85 6.15
C LEU A 17 -8.26 9.40 6.91
N ILE A 18 -7.08 9.28 6.31
CA ILE A 18 -5.84 9.88 6.82
C ILE A 18 -5.75 11.33 6.39
N THR A 19 -4.95 12.11 7.12
CA THR A 19 -4.74 13.52 6.75
C THR A 19 -3.86 13.64 5.50
N GLY A 20 -3.92 14.78 4.81
CA GLY A 20 -3.06 15.04 3.65
C GLY A 20 -1.57 15.03 4.01
N THR A 21 -1.21 15.54 5.19
CA THR A 21 0.15 15.51 5.73
C THR A 21 0.63 14.08 5.95
N GLU A 22 -0.18 13.26 6.62
CA GLU A 22 0.14 11.85 6.86
C GLU A 22 0.31 11.07 5.56
N GLN A 23 -0.55 11.31 4.56
CA GLN A 23 -0.40 10.71 3.24
C GLN A 23 0.91 11.13 2.56
N TRP A 24 1.26 12.41 2.64
CA TRP A 24 2.49 12.92 2.05
C TRP A 24 3.74 12.34 2.72
N GLU A 25 3.76 12.25 4.04
CA GLU A 25 4.84 11.63 4.82
C GLU A 25 5.00 10.16 4.47
N ASN A 26 3.90 9.41 4.41
CA ASN A 26 3.91 8.00 4.02
C ASN A 26 4.45 7.78 2.61
N VAL A 27 4.00 8.59 1.65
CA VAL A 27 4.48 8.50 0.26
C VAL A 27 5.96 8.84 0.17
N ASN A 28 6.42 9.88 0.87
CA ASN A 28 7.83 10.23 0.89
C ASN A 28 8.68 9.11 1.49
N TYR A 29 8.25 8.53 2.61
CA TYR A 29 8.93 7.38 3.20
C TYR A 29 9.09 6.24 2.19
N LEU A 30 8.03 5.89 1.46
CA LEU A 30 8.08 4.86 0.43
C LEU A 30 9.04 5.22 -0.71
N LEU A 31 9.19 6.49 -1.06
CA LEU A 31 10.03 6.94 -2.17
C LEU A 31 11.51 7.09 -1.77
N THR A 32 11.80 7.46 -0.51
CA THR A 32 13.17 7.76 -0.06
C THR A 32 13.83 6.61 0.69
N GLU A 33 13.09 5.91 1.53
CA GLU A 33 13.66 4.89 2.42
C GLU A 33 13.64 3.49 1.80
N ILE A 34 12.77 3.25 0.82
CA ILE A 34 12.68 1.96 0.13
C ILE A 34 13.44 2.02 -1.20
N PRO A 35 14.47 1.19 -1.38
CA PRO A 35 15.17 1.09 -2.66
C PRO A 35 14.30 0.33 -3.68
N TRP A 36 13.80 1.03 -4.69
CA TRP A 36 13.08 0.45 -5.81
C TRP A 36 14.05 0.03 -6.92
N TYR A 37 14.01 -1.25 -7.28
CA TYR A 37 14.85 -1.81 -8.34
C TYR A 37 14.08 -1.85 -9.67
N GLN A 38 14.78 -1.58 -10.78
CA GLN A 38 14.17 -1.55 -12.11
C GLN A 38 14.04 -2.95 -12.74
N SER A 39 14.69 -3.96 -12.15
CA SER A 39 14.62 -5.34 -12.63
C SER A 39 14.71 -6.35 -11.49
N LEU A 40 14.15 -7.53 -11.72
CA LEU A 40 14.20 -8.63 -10.76
C LEU A 40 15.64 -9.05 -10.45
N SER A 41 16.53 -9.05 -11.45
CA SER A 41 17.93 -9.43 -11.28
C SER A 41 18.67 -8.50 -10.31
N GLN A 42 18.46 -7.18 -10.40
CA GLN A 42 19.03 -6.22 -9.46
C GLN A 42 18.51 -6.45 -8.03
N ALA A 43 17.19 -6.67 -7.90
CA ALA A 43 16.57 -6.92 -6.60
C ALA A 43 17.11 -8.22 -5.96
N GLN A 44 17.28 -9.28 -6.74
CA GLN A 44 17.84 -10.56 -6.28
C GLN A 44 19.28 -10.42 -5.80
N GLU A 45 20.13 -9.70 -6.53
CA GLU A 45 21.52 -9.51 -6.13
C GLU A 45 21.62 -8.70 -4.83
N ALA A 46 20.84 -7.62 -4.71
CA ALA A 46 20.80 -6.84 -3.48
C ALA A 46 20.24 -7.63 -2.29
N ALA A 47 19.21 -8.46 -2.52
CA ALA A 47 18.62 -9.33 -1.51
C ALA A 47 19.62 -10.41 -1.04
N ARG A 48 20.36 -11.01 -1.97
CA ARG A 48 21.43 -12.00 -1.69
C ARG A 48 22.52 -11.41 -0.82
N GLN A 49 23.00 -10.21 -1.15
CA GLN A 49 24.05 -9.53 -0.37
C GLN A 49 23.59 -9.15 1.06
N LYS A 50 22.31 -8.80 1.21
CA LYS A 50 21.73 -8.34 2.49
C LYS A 50 21.07 -9.44 3.31
N GLY A 51 20.96 -10.66 2.78
CA GLY A 51 20.22 -11.76 3.42
C GLY A 51 18.72 -11.47 3.60
N LYS A 52 18.10 -10.74 2.66
CA LYS A 52 16.69 -10.32 2.73
C LYS A 52 15.84 -11.02 1.66
N MET A 53 14.51 -10.96 1.82
CA MET A 53 13.55 -11.41 0.82
C MET A 53 13.35 -10.36 -0.28
N VAL A 54 12.90 -10.81 -1.46
CA VAL A 54 12.47 -9.93 -2.54
C VAL A 54 10.95 -9.76 -2.46
N PHE A 55 10.50 -8.50 -2.37
CA PHE A 55 9.10 -8.14 -2.57
C PHE A 55 8.91 -7.59 -3.98
N TYR A 56 8.02 -8.21 -4.74
CA TYR A 56 7.69 -7.79 -6.09
C TYR A 56 6.30 -7.16 -6.11
N MET A 57 6.21 -5.95 -6.67
CA MET A 57 4.94 -5.23 -6.77
C MET A 57 4.79 -4.65 -8.17
N HIS A 58 3.65 -4.91 -8.80
CA HIS A 58 3.28 -4.32 -10.08
C HIS A 58 2.39 -3.11 -9.81
N ILE A 59 2.87 -1.91 -10.13
CA ILE A 59 2.18 -0.64 -9.87
C ILE A 59 1.79 -0.01 -11.20
N LEU A 60 0.54 0.41 -11.31
CA LEU A 60 0.07 1.25 -12.42
C LEU A 60 0.19 2.72 -11.99
N GLY A 61 0.88 3.53 -12.79
CA GLY A 61 1.17 4.94 -12.47
C GLY A 61 2.44 5.12 -11.62
N LYS A 62 2.57 6.29 -10.97
CA LYS A 62 3.73 6.62 -10.11
C LYS A 62 3.30 6.71 -8.64
N LEU A 63 4.14 6.19 -7.74
CA LEU A 63 3.90 6.23 -6.30
C LEU A 63 3.75 7.65 -5.73
N ASN A 64 4.39 8.64 -6.35
CA ASN A 64 4.27 10.04 -5.95
C ASN A 64 2.97 10.71 -6.43
N GLY A 65 2.06 9.97 -7.05
CA GLY A 65 0.79 10.49 -7.56
C GLY A 65 0.91 11.34 -8.83
N ALA A 66 2.11 11.47 -9.41
CA ALA A 66 2.26 12.13 -10.71
C ALA A 66 1.68 11.21 -11.81
N THR A 67 0.61 11.69 -12.44
CA THR A 67 -0.05 11.03 -13.58
C THR A 67 0.74 11.23 -14.85
#